data_AF-A0A1V3IRW1-F1
#
_entry.id   AF-A0A1V3IRW1-F1
#
_cell.length_a   1.000
_cell.length_b   1.000
_cell.length_c   1.000
_cell.angle_alpha   90.00
_cell.angle_beta   90.00
_cell.angle_gamma   90.00
#
_symmetry.space_group_name_H-M   'P 1'
#
loop_
_entity.id
_entity.type
_entity.pdbx_description
1 polymer ?
#
loop_
_entity_poly.entity_id
_entity_poly.type
_entity_poly.pdbx_seq_one_letter_code
_entity_poly.pdbx_strand_id
1 'polypeptide(L)'
;MKLIVTLTTILLLSACNFSTPSQSPIPAEFAGADYQLSDKQAKQWAMASKQAEQCIYPHLTRIQQAHFAKEDRYIHSQYVFFYPLENLIGEDYVKIIQQDEKSMNYATYQFKKFRTAVLNVEPLSPQQCQILRTQARDDLEVMKGQYKNGMVDKSKDEEGNIKNTDGVATNQNKFFFDIIKWGSALLL
;
A
#
# COMPACT_ATOMS: atom_id res chain seq x y z
N MET A 1 -0.96 -70.63 4.58
CA MET A 1 -0.12 -70.16 3.45
C MET A 1 -1.03 -69.64 2.35
N LYS A 2 -0.63 -68.51 1.74
CA LYS A 2 -1.17 -67.81 0.55
C LYS A 2 -2.27 -66.74 0.78
N LEU A 3 -1.74 -65.53 1.01
CA LEU A 3 -2.15 -64.23 0.44
C LEU A 3 -3.01 -64.34 -0.83
N ILE A 4 -3.99 -63.45 -0.97
CA ILE A 4 -4.10 -62.45 -2.05
C ILE A 4 -5.11 -61.38 -1.60
N VAL A 5 -4.59 -60.18 -1.30
CA VAL A 5 -5.35 -58.93 -1.14
C VAL A 5 -5.22 -58.21 -2.47
N THR A 6 -6.32 -58.07 -3.23
CA THR A 6 -6.34 -57.17 -4.40
C THR A 6 -7.05 -55.88 -4.03
N LEU A 7 -6.21 -54.88 -3.80
CA LEU A 7 -6.45 -53.46 -3.64
C LEU A 7 -7.00 -52.86 -4.95
N THR A 8 -8.25 -52.38 -4.95
CA THR A 8 -8.82 -51.57 -6.04
C THR A 8 -8.82 -50.10 -5.63
N THR A 9 -7.65 -49.46 -5.75
CA THR A 9 -7.50 -47.99 -5.71
C THR A 9 -8.00 -47.41 -7.03
N ILE A 10 -9.20 -46.84 -7.02
CA ILE A 10 -9.69 -45.95 -8.08
C ILE A 10 -8.94 -44.62 -7.94
N LEU A 11 -7.97 -44.41 -8.82
CA LEU A 11 -7.20 -43.17 -8.93
C LEU A 11 -8.05 -42.16 -9.73
N LEU A 12 -8.81 -41.32 -9.04
CA LEU A 12 -9.44 -40.14 -9.62
C LEU A 12 -8.34 -39.12 -9.92
N LEU A 13 -7.83 -39.14 -11.15
CA LEU A 13 -7.02 -38.06 -11.72
C LEU A 13 -7.96 -36.89 -12.05
N SER A 14 -8.34 -36.10 -11.05
CA SER A 14 -8.80 -34.74 -11.28
C SER A 14 -7.59 -33.94 -11.79
N ALA A 15 -7.51 -33.78 -13.11
CA ALA A 15 -6.59 -32.84 -13.75
C ALA A 15 -6.95 -31.43 -13.25
N CYS A 16 -6.20 -30.93 -12.29
CA CYS A 16 -6.23 -29.52 -11.96
C CYS A 16 -5.68 -28.75 -13.16
N ASN A 17 -6.56 -28.22 -14.01
CA ASN A 17 -6.24 -27.11 -14.90
C ASN A 17 -5.97 -25.87 -14.03
N PHE A 18 -4.83 -25.85 -13.35
CA PHE A 18 -4.26 -24.62 -12.81
C PHE A 18 -3.71 -23.82 -13.99
N SER A 19 -4.62 -23.15 -14.71
CA SER A 19 -4.24 -22.03 -15.56
C SER A 19 -3.77 -20.91 -14.63
N THR A 20 -2.54 -21.00 -14.12
CA THR A 20 -1.89 -19.87 -13.48
C THR A 20 -1.89 -18.72 -14.49
N PRO A 21 -2.44 -17.54 -14.14
CA PRO A 21 -2.38 -16.40 -15.03
C PRO A 21 -0.91 -16.18 -15.39
N SER A 22 -0.58 -16.33 -16.67
CA SER A 22 0.78 -16.11 -17.16
C SER A 22 1.13 -14.66 -16.93
N GLN A 23 2.28 -14.43 -16.30
CA GLN A 23 2.85 -13.10 -16.17
C GLN A 23 2.99 -12.48 -17.57
N SER A 24 2.48 -11.26 -17.75
CA SER A 24 2.69 -10.52 -19.00
C SER A 24 4.18 -10.23 -19.19
N PRO A 25 4.68 -10.18 -20.44
CA PRO A 25 6.06 -9.80 -20.70
C PRO A 25 6.40 -8.46 -20.05
N ILE A 26 7.56 -8.41 -19.41
CA ILE A 26 8.05 -7.19 -18.75
C ILE A 26 8.61 -6.25 -19.84
N PRO A 27 8.13 -5.01 -19.95
CA PRO A 27 8.69 -4.04 -20.88
C PRO A 27 10.19 -3.86 -20.66
N ALA A 28 10.96 -3.76 -21.75
CA ALA A 28 12.42 -3.72 -21.70
C ALA A 28 12.98 -2.52 -20.89
N GLU A 29 12.23 -1.42 -20.81
CA GLU A 29 12.58 -0.24 -19.99
C GLU A 29 12.70 -0.55 -18.49
N PHE A 30 12.06 -1.62 -18.01
CA PHE A 30 12.15 -2.09 -16.62
C PHE A 30 13.13 -3.25 -16.43
N ALA A 31 13.94 -3.57 -17.45
CA ALA A 31 14.96 -4.58 -17.33
C ALA A 31 15.99 -4.20 -16.24
N GLY A 32 16.29 -5.16 -15.36
CA GLY A 32 17.17 -4.96 -14.22
C GLY A 32 16.56 -4.17 -13.06
N ALA A 33 15.23 -4.14 -12.93
CA ALA A 33 14.57 -3.76 -11.68
C ALA A 33 14.90 -4.77 -10.57
N ASP A 34 15.23 -4.29 -9.38
CA ASP A 34 15.57 -5.12 -8.21
C ASP A 34 14.37 -5.94 -7.71
N TYR A 35 13.15 -5.45 -7.95
CA TYR A 35 11.90 -6.15 -7.69
C TYR A 35 10.91 -6.02 -8.84
N GLN A 36 10.32 -7.15 -9.24
CA GLN A 36 9.35 -7.23 -10.33
C GLN A 36 7.99 -7.70 -9.80
N LEU A 37 7.07 -6.75 -9.62
CA LEU A 37 5.72 -7.04 -9.14
C LEU A 37 4.90 -7.85 -10.16
N SER A 38 4.43 -9.02 -9.73
CA SER A 38 3.63 -9.89 -10.60
C SER A 38 2.26 -9.28 -10.95
N ASP A 39 1.69 -9.67 -12.10
CA ASP A 39 0.35 -9.26 -12.53
C ASP A 39 -0.72 -9.63 -11.48
N LYS A 40 -0.58 -10.80 -10.84
CA LYS A 40 -1.48 -11.25 -9.78
C LYS A 40 -1.44 -10.30 -8.58
N GLN A 41 -0.25 -10.00 -8.08
CA GLN A 41 -0.08 -9.09 -6.94
C GLN A 41 -0.51 -7.67 -7.29
N ALA A 42 -0.19 -7.17 -8.49
CA ALA A 42 -0.59 -5.85 -8.95
C ALA A 42 -2.12 -5.70 -9.05
N LYS A 43 -2.82 -6.74 -9.53
CA LYS A 43 -4.29 -6.77 -9.53
C LYS A 43 -4.86 -6.76 -8.11
N GLN A 44 -4.30 -7.57 -7.21
CA GLN A 44 -4.70 -7.59 -5.80
C GLN A 44 -4.46 -6.23 -5.13
N TRP A 45 -3.33 -5.60 -5.43
CA TRP A 45 -2.99 -4.27 -4.95
C TRP A 45 -3.99 -3.23 -5.43
N ALA A 46 -4.30 -3.20 -6.73
CA ALA A 46 -5.32 -2.31 -7.29
C ALA A 46 -6.68 -2.46 -6.60
N MET A 47 -7.11 -3.70 -6.30
CA MET A 47 -8.35 -3.96 -5.56
C MET A 47 -8.29 -3.44 -4.12
N ALA A 48 -7.24 -3.81 -3.37
CA ALA A 48 -7.05 -3.40 -1.98
C ALA A 48 -6.93 -1.88 -1.83
N SER A 49 -6.21 -1.22 -2.75
CA SER A 49 -6.12 0.24 -2.83
C SER A 49 -7.48 0.88 -3.07
N LYS A 50 -8.29 0.34 -3.99
CA LYS A 50 -9.63 0.88 -4.27
C LYS A 50 -10.56 0.73 -3.07
N GLN A 51 -10.50 -0.42 -2.40
CA GLN A 51 -11.22 -0.69 -1.15
C GLN A 51 -10.84 0.29 -0.04
N ALA A 52 -9.54 0.51 0.18
CA ALA A 52 -9.05 1.45 1.17
C ALA A 52 -9.49 2.90 0.85
N GLU A 53 -9.40 3.31 -0.42
CA GLU A 53 -9.85 4.64 -0.88
C GLU A 53 -11.35 4.84 -0.66
N GLN A 54 -12.19 3.88 -1.04
CA GLN A 54 -13.64 3.93 -0.81
C GLN A 54 -13.98 4.03 0.68
N CYS A 55 -13.17 3.39 1.53
CA CYS A 55 -13.33 3.48 2.97
C CYS A 55 -12.94 4.85 3.51
N ILE A 56 -11.70 5.28 3.32
CA ILE A 56 -11.17 6.49 3.96
C ILE A 56 -11.76 7.75 3.32
N TYR A 57 -11.98 7.74 2.01
CA TYR A 57 -12.44 8.89 1.24
C TYR A 57 -13.62 8.55 0.30
N PRO A 58 -14.80 8.23 0.85
CA PRO A 58 -15.95 7.72 0.08
C PRO A 58 -16.49 8.69 -1.00
N HIS A 59 -16.19 9.98 -0.87
CA HIS A 59 -16.65 11.04 -1.78
C HIS A 59 -15.48 11.82 -2.41
N LEU A 60 -14.29 11.24 -2.47
CA LEU A 60 -13.11 11.94 -3.00
C LEU A 60 -13.25 12.18 -4.50
N THR A 61 -13.26 13.46 -4.87
CA THR A 61 -13.13 13.85 -6.27
C THR A 61 -11.66 14.08 -6.64
N ARG A 62 -11.35 13.94 -7.94
CA ARG A 62 -10.02 14.27 -8.47
C ARG A 62 -9.60 15.71 -8.15
N ILE A 63 -10.55 16.65 -8.12
CA ILE A 63 -10.28 18.05 -7.80
C ILE A 63 -9.86 18.19 -6.34
N GLN A 64 -10.61 17.58 -5.40
CA GLN A 64 -10.25 17.61 -3.98
C GLN A 64 -8.88 16.98 -3.74
N GLN A 65 -8.61 15.83 -4.37
CA GLN A 65 -7.33 15.15 -4.25
C GLN A 65 -6.14 15.99 -4.74
N ALA A 66 -6.30 16.73 -5.84
CA ALA A 66 -5.25 17.62 -6.36
C ALA A 66 -4.89 18.74 -5.37
N HIS A 67 -5.85 19.17 -4.54
CA HIS A 67 -5.69 20.24 -3.56
C HIS A 67 -5.39 19.73 -2.14
N PHE A 68 -5.08 18.44 -1.97
CA PHE A 68 -4.64 17.93 -0.67
C PHE A 68 -3.41 18.70 -0.18
N ALA A 69 -3.44 19.06 1.11
CA ALA A 69 -2.27 19.52 1.85
C ALA A 69 -1.21 18.41 1.90
N LYS A 70 0.02 18.75 2.28
CA LYS A 70 1.17 17.83 2.27
C LYS A 70 0.91 16.59 3.15
N GLU A 71 0.32 16.78 4.32
CA GLU A 71 -0.01 15.73 5.30
C GLU A 71 -1.13 14.83 4.77
N ASP A 72 -2.17 15.42 4.16
CA ASP A 72 -3.26 14.68 3.53
C ASP A 72 -2.77 13.85 2.33
N ARG A 73 -1.82 14.36 1.53
CA ARG A 73 -1.17 13.59 0.46
C ARG A 73 -0.36 12.42 1.00
N TYR A 74 0.33 12.61 2.12
CA TYR A 74 1.08 11.55 2.76
C TYR A 74 0.15 10.45 3.27
N ILE A 75 -0.89 10.80 4.03
CA ILE A 75 -1.87 9.82 4.55
C ILE A 75 -2.58 9.10 3.41
N HIS A 76 -3.00 9.82 2.36
CA HIS A 76 -3.58 9.20 1.18
C HIS A 76 -2.60 8.20 0.56
N SER A 77 -1.36 8.61 0.31
CA SER A 77 -0.36 7.73 -0.32
C SER A 77 -0.05 6.50 0.54
N GLN A 78 0.09 6.67 1.85
CA GLN A 78 0.40 5.60 2.78
C GLN A 78 -0.74 4.58 2.86
N TYR A 79 -1.96 5.05 3.13
CA TYR A 79 -3.10 4.17 3.39
C TYR A 79 -3.75 3.61 2.11
N VAL A 80 -3.70 4.35 1.01
CA VAL A 80 -4.31 3.92 -0.26
C VAL A 80 -3.33 3.11 -1.09
N PHE A 81 -2.02 3.36 -1.02
CA PHE A 81 -1.05 2.66 -1.87
C PHE A 81 -0.09 1.77 -1.09
N PHE A 82 0.66 2.32 -0.13
CA PHE A 82 1.78 1.58 0.46
C PHE A 82 1.37 0.51 1.47
N TYR A 83 0.47 0.78 2.41
CA TYR A 83 -0.02 -0.26 3.32
C TYR A 83 -0.73 -1.40 2.58
N PRO A 84 -1.58 -1.16 1.56
CA PRO A 84 -2.13 -2.25 0.75
C PRO A 84 -1.06 -3.08 0.03
N LEU A 85 0.00 -2.45 -0.49
CA LEU A 85 1.10 -3.17 -1.13
C LEU A 85 1.90 -3.97 -0.11
N GLU A 86 2.25 -3.36 1.01
CA GLU A 86 2.98 -3.96 2.13
C GLU A 86 2.27 -5.20 2.67
N ASN A 87 0.95 -5.12 2.86
CA ASN A 87 0.16 -6.27 3.31
C ASN A 87 0.17 -7.44 2.30
N LEU A 88 0.45 -7.19 1.03
CA LEU A 88 0.46 -8.21 -0.02
C LEU A 88 1.83 -8.83 -0.25
N ILE A 89 2.89 -8.02 -0.18
CA ILE A 89 4.24 -8.47 -0.54
C ILE A 89 5.22 -8.44 0.62
N GLY A 90 4.91 -7.76 1.73
CA GLY A 90 5.78 -7.58 2.89
C GLY A 90 6.59 -6.27 2.84
N GLU A 91 6.92 -5.75 4.03
CA GLU A 91 7.62 -4.47 4.22
C GLU A 91 8.99 -4.43 3.52
N ASP A 92 9.79 -5.50 3.65
CA ASP A 92 11.14 -5.55 3.07
C ASP A 92 11.12 -5.42 1.54
N TYR A 93 10.12 -6.00 0.88
CA TYR A 93 9.97 -5.88 -0.56
C TYR A 93 9.44 -4.50 -0.98
N VAL A 94 8.58 -3.88 -0.17
CA VAL A 94 8.19 -2.48 -0.40
C VAL A 94 9.39 -1.56 -0.27
N LYS A 95 10.29 -1.79 0.69
CA LYS A 95 11.54 -1.01 0.81
C LYS A 95 12.42 -1.15 -0.42
N ILE A 96 12.60 -2.37 -0.96
CA ILE A 96 13.34 -2.59 -2.22
C ILE A 96 12.70 -1.79 -3.35
N ILE A 97 11.38 -1.90 -3.51
CA ILE A 97 10.64 -1.14 -4.53
C ILE A 97 10.85 0.37 -4.37
N GLN A 98 10.72 0.91 -3.16
CA GLN A 98 10.83 2.35 -2.91
C GLN A 98 12.25 2.90 -3.10
N GLN A 99 13.28 2.07 -2.89
CA GLN A 99 14.69 2.44 -3.01
C GLN A 99 15.22 2.33 -4.45
N ASP A 100 14.68 1.43 -5.26
CA ASP A 100 15.02 1.28 -6.68
C ASP A 100 13.98 1.95 -7.60
N GLU A 101 14.41 3.01 -8.29
CA GLU A 101 13.55 3.75 -9.22
C GLU A 101 12.96 2.88 -10.33
N LYS A 102 13.71 1.88 -10.84
CA LYS A 102 13.18 0.98 -11.87
C LYS A 102 12.07 0.08 -11.32
N SER A 103 12.25 -0.47 -10.13
CA SER A 103 11.24 -1.25 -9.41
C SER A 103 9.99 -0.43 -9.14
N MET A 104 10.13 0.82 -8.67
CA MET A 104 8.98 1.67 -8.40
C MET A 104 8.25 2.11 -9.67
N ASN A 105 8.99 2.39 -10.76
CA ASN A 105 8.39 2.70 -12.05
C ASN A 105 7.64 1.48 -12.62
N TYR A 106 8.19 0.27 -12.47
CA TYR A 106 7.52 -0.96 -12.90
C TYR A 106 6.29 -1.27 -12.05
N ALA A 107 6.37 -1.12 -10.72
CA ALA A 107 5.23 -1.27 -9.83
C ALA A 107 4.13 -0.26 -10.17
N THR A 108 4.49 0.98 -10.48
CA THR A 108 3.58 2.03 -10.94
C THR A 108 2.90 1.67 -12.25
N TYR A 109 3.66 1.18 -13.23
CA TYR A 109 3.13 0.67 -14.50
C TYR A 109 2.12 -0.45 -14.29
N GLN A 110 2.48 -1.46 -13.48
CA GLN A 110 1.64 -2.60 -13.17
C GLN A 110 0.37 -2.19 -12.43
N PHE A 111 0.47 -1.29 -11.45
CA PHE A 111 -0.70 -0.77 -10.74
C PHE A 111 -1.67 -0.08 -11.68
N LYS A 112 -1.18 0.83 -12.54
CA LYS A 112 -2.03 1.57 -13.49
C LYS A 112 -2.73 0.64 -14.48
N LYS A 113 -2.01 -0.38 -14.96
CA LYS A 113 -2.54 -1.43 -15.86
C LYS A 113 -3.79 -2.10 -15.27
N PHE A 114 -3.80 -2.40 -13.97
CA PHE A 114 -4.94 -3.08 -13.33
C PHE A 114 -5.95 -2.13 -12.68
N ARG A 115 -5.55 -0.93 -12.24
CA ARG A 115 -6.44 0.06 -11.60
C ARG A 115 -7.65 0.38 -12.46
N THR A 116 -7.49 0.52 -13.77
CA THR A 116 -8.58 0.80 -14.71
C THR A 116 -9.46 -0.42 -15.00
N ALA A 117 -8.90 -1.63 -14.89
CA ALA A 117 -9.62 -2.88 -15.07
C ALA A 117 -10.47 -3.26 -13.83
N VAL A 118 -10.12 -2.73 -12.66
CA VAL A 118 -10.79 -2.97 -11.38
C VAL A 118 -11.82 -1.86 -11.14
N LEU A 119 -12.97 -1.95 -11.81
CA LEU A 119 -14.04 -0.93 -11.73
C LEU A 119 -14.94 -1.12 -10.50
N ASN A 120 -15.30 -2.36 -10.20
CA ASN A 120 -16.18 -2.72 -9.09
C ASN A 120 -15.43 -3.66 -8.15
N VAL A 121 -15.07 -3.16 -6.98
CA VAL A 121 -14.53 -3.97 -5.88
C VAL A 121 -15.60 -4.13 -4.82
N GLU A 122 -15.64 -5.32 -4.22
CA GLU A 122 -16.45 -5.52 -3.03
C GLU A 122 -15.91 -4.62 -1.92
N PRO A 123 -16.76 -3.81 -1.25
CA PRO A 123 -16.31 -2.94 -0.19
C PRO A 123 -15.80 -3.75 1.01
N LEU A 124 -14.90 -3.16 1.80
CA LEU A 124 -14.50 -3.74 3.08
C LEU A 124 -15.71 -3.86 4.01
N SER A 125 -15.64 -4.81 4.94
CA SER A 125 -16.65 -4.90 5.99
C SER A 125 -16.73 -3.58 6.79
N PRO A 126 -17.90 -3.22 7.34
CA PRO A 126 -18.05 -2.00 8.12
C PRO A 126 -17.04 -1.86 9.26
N GLN A 127 -16.69 -2.97 9.92
CA GLN A 127 -15.71 -2.99 11.00
C GLN A 127 -14.29 -2.68 10.51
N GLN A 128 -13.83 -3.33 9.44
CA GLN A 128 -12.53 -3.06 8.83
C GLN A 128 -12.43 -1.60 8.37
N CYS A 129 -13.51 -1.10 7.76
CA CYS A 129 -13.59 0.27 7.28
C CYS A 129 -13.50 1.28 8.44
N GLN A 130 -14.17 1.00 9.56
CA GLN A 130 -14.13 1.86 10.74
C GLN A 130 -12.74 1.92 11.39
N ILE A 131 -12.05 0.77 11.47
CA ILE A 131 -10.67 0.70 11.96
C ILE A 131 -9.77 1.54 11.05
N LEU A 132 -9.85 1.31 9.75
CA LEU A 132 -9.01 2.00 8.76
C LEU A 132 -9.23 3.51 8.77
N ARG A 133 -10.48 3.97 8.88
CA ARG A 133 -10.82 5.40 9.01
C ARG A 133 -10.26 6.02 10.29
N THR A 134 -10.35 5.29 11.40
CA THR A 134 -9.86 5.76 12.70
C THR A 134 -8.35 5.93 12.65
N GLN A 135 -7.63 4.91 12.18
CA GLN A 135 -6.18 4.95 12.03
C GLN A 135 -5.71 6.08 11.10
N ALA A 136 -6.33 6.20 9.91
CA ALA A 136 -5.97 7.26 8.97
C ALA A 136 -6.22 8.67 9.52
N ARG A 137 -7.30 8.87 10.30
CA ARG A 137 -7.58 10.15 10.95
C ARG A 137 -6.58 10.44 12.06
N ASP A 138 -6.33 9.47 12.93
CA ASP A 138 -5.46 9.66 14.10
C ASP A 138 -4.01 9.93 13.63
N ASP A 139 -3.53 9.21 12.61
CA ASP A 139 -2.22 9.48 11.98
C ASP A 139 -2.18 10.86 11.30
N LEU A 140 -3.28 11.29 10.67
CA LEU A 140 -3.37 12.63 10.09
C LEU A 140 -3.27 13.72 11.16
N GLU A 141 -3.90 13.52 12.32
CA GLU A 141 -3.79 14.44 13.46
C GLU A 141 -2.35 14.49 14.01
N VAL A 142 -1.68 13.34 14.10
CA VAL A 142 -0.25 13.24 14.44
C VAL A 142 0.60 14.02 13.43
N MET A 143 0.39 13.81 12.13
CA MET A 143 1.12 14.51 11.06
C MET A 143 0.86 16.03 11.06
N LYS A 144 -0.35 16.46 11.44
CA LYS A 144 -0.71 17.87 11.61
C LYS A 144 -0.18 18.48 12.92
N GLY A 145 0.55 17.70 13.72
CA GLY A 145 1.10 18.14 15.01
C GLY A 145 0.05 18.31 16.12
N GLN A 146 -1.15 17.76 15.93
CA GLN A 146 -2.27 17.86 16.87
C GLN A 146 -2.16 16.82 18.01
N TYR A 147 -1.38 15.75 17.82
CA TYR A 147 -1.11 14.73 18.84
C TYR A 147 0.13 15.11 19.69
N LYS A 148 -0.08 15.87 20.78
CA LYS A 148 0.99 16.32 21.70
C LYS A 148 1.26 15.39 22.90
N ASN A 149 0.50 14.30 23.08
CA ASN A 149 0.53 13.51 24.33
C ASN A 149 1.07 12.09 24.14
N GLY A 150 2.34 11.98 23.74
CA GLY A 150 3.10 10.74 23.79
C GLY A 150 4.49 10.99 24.34
N MET A 151 4.60 11.31 25.64
CA MET A 151 5.87 11.35 26.39
C MET A 151 7.01 12.16 25.72
N VAL A 152 6.79 13.46 25.51
CA VAL A 152 7.92 14.40 25.42
C VAL A 152 8.00 15.09 26.78
N ASP A 153 8.95 14.65 27.61
CA ASP A 153 9.41 15.46 28.72
C ASP A 153 9.74 16.84 28.15
N LYS A 154 9.03 17.86 28.66
CA LYS A 154 9.36 19.26 28.37
C LYS A 154 10.74 19.52 28.96
N SER A 155 11.80 19.24 28.21
CA SER A 155 13.12 19.78 28.48
C SER A 155 13.01 21.29 28.31
N LYS A 156 12.79 21.99 29.42
CA LYS A 156 12.90 23.44 29.51
C LYS A 156 14.38 23.78 29.54
N ASP A 157 14.81 24.61 28.62
CA ASP A 157 16.05 25.38 28.71
C ASP A 157 15.96 26.31 29.94
N GLU A 158 17.08 26.66 30.57
CA GLU A 158 17.16 27.46 31.82
C GLU A 158 16.54 28.87 31.74
N GLU A 159 16.03 29.29 30.59
CA GLU A 159 15.44 30.61 30.33
C GLU A 159 13.92 30.59 30.13
N GLY A 160 13.24 29.44 30.33
CA GLY A 160 11.77 29.37 30.38
C GLY A 160 11.06 29.57 29.04
N ASN A 161 11.77 29.57 27.91
CA ASN A 161 11.17 29.68 26.59
C ASN A 161 10.64 28.32 26.10
N ILE A 162 9.37 28.27 25.73
CA ILE A 162 8.76 27.08 25.12
C ILE A 162 9.27 27.01 23.67
N LYS A 163 10.28 26.16 23.40
CA LYS A 163 10.54 25.72 22.03
C LYS A 163 9.34 24.90 21.58
N ASN A 164 8.49 25.48 20.74
CA ASN A 164 7.60 24.69 19.90
C ASN A 164 8.49 23.91 18.94
N THR A 165 8.93 22.72 19.34
CA THR A 165 9.42 21.73 18.39
C THR A 165 8.24 21.39 17.50
N ASP A 166 8.31 21.82 16.24
CA ASP A 166 7.33 21.49 15.21
C ASP A 166 6.91 20.03 15.35
N GLY A 167 5.60 19.81 15.49
CA GLY A 167 5.04 18.46 15.63
C GLY A 167 5.49 17.61 14.45
N VAL A 168 6.09 16.45 14.76
CA VAL A 168 6.63 15.42 13.85
C VAL A 168 7.43 16.00 12.67
N ALA A 169 8.74 15.74 12.59
CA ALA A 169 9.65 16.27 11.56
C ALA A 169 9.38 15.77 10.11
N THR A 170 8.17 15.93 9.59
CA THR A 170 7.69 15.56 8.25
C THR A 170 8.38 16.38 7.14
N ASN A 171 8.89 17.56 7.47
CA ASN A 171 9.64 18.42 6.55
C ASN A 171 11.12 18.03 6.37
N GLN A 172 11.64 17.12 7.20
CA GLN A 172 13.04 16.68 7.16
C GLN A 172 13.19 15.18 6.86
N ASN A 173 12.08 14.43 6.81
CA ASN A 173 12.13 12.98 6.65
C ASN A 173 12.09 12.56 5.17
N LYS A 174 13.19 11.98 4.67
CA LYS A 174 13.29 11.44 3.30
C LYS A 174 12.16 10.45 2.97
N PHE A 175 11.79 9.57 3.91
CA PHE A 175 10.71 8.58 3.71
C PHE A 175 9.37 9.25 3.44
N PHE A 176 9.09 10.38 4.12
CA PHE A 176 7.86 11.15 3.93
C PHE A 176 7.77 11.70 2.49
N PHE A 177 8.87 12.25 1.98
CA PHE A 177 8.93 12.77 0.61
C PHE A 177 8.89 11.64 -0.43
N ASP A 178 9.55 10.52 -0.19
CA ASP A 178 9.53 9.37 -1.09
C ASP A 178 8.11 8.79 -1.19
N ILE A 179 7.38 8.68 -0.08
CA ILE A 179 5.98 8.25 -0.07
C ILE A 179 5.10 9.21 -0.87
N ILE A 180 5.25 10.53 -0.71
CA ILE A 180 4.46 11.50 -1.51
C ILE A 180 4.86 11.46 -2.98
N LYS A 181 6.16 11.41 -3.29
CA LYS A 181 6.68 11.35 -4.66
C LYS A 181 6.06 10.16 -5.39
N TRP A 182 6.18 8.98 -4.78
CA TRP A 182 5.70 7.74 -5.39
C TRP A 182 4.18 7.61 -5.36
N GLY A 183 3.52 8.07 -4.31
CA GLY A 183 2.06 8.17 -4.27
C GLY A 183 1.50 9.08 -5.36
N SER A 184 2.16 10.21 -5.63
CA SER A 184 1.79 11.10 -6.73
C SER A 184 1.98 10.43 -8.10
N ALA A 185 3.05 9.65 -8.28
CA ALA A 185 3.29 8.89 -9.51
C ALA A 185 2.21 7.82 -9.77
N LEU A 186 1.66 7.22 -8.71
CA LEU A 186 0.56 6.25 -8.78
C LEU A 186 -0.80 6.89 -9.10
N LEU A 187 -0.94 8.20 -8.84
CA LEU A 187 -2.15 8.95 -9.15
C LEU A 187 -2.24 9.37 -10.62
N LEU A 188 -1.15 9.92 -11.16
CA LEU A 188 -1.03 10.43 -12.53
C LEU A 188 -1.25 9.35 -13.59
#